data_AF-A0A534YCM9-F1
#
_entry.id   AF-A0A534YCM9-F1
#
_cell.length_a   1.000
_cell.length_b   1.000
_cell.length_c   1.000
_cell.angle_alpha   90.00
_cell.angle_beta   90.00
_cell.angle_gamma   90.00
#
_symmetry.space_group_name_H-M   'P 1'
#
loop_
_entity.id
_entity.type
_entity.pdbx_description
1 polymer ?
#
loop_
_entity_poly.entity_id
_entity_poly.type
_entity_poly.pdbx_seq_one_letter_code
_entity_poly.pdbx_strand_id
1 'polypeptide(L)'
;MVQREADEFDRLETEYPQGISAAQIVDFFAPKGVRLAQATFRKYVQLGLLPRSRRVGEKGKHRGSRGLYPASAARRIHLIKSLMDEGMTLEDIRGSFVFFRGQLDGVERSLDEIFAALDKSIADRAEMKPSRRKELERLVADSRRQAKSFVDDMERTMQQITAREETGKGDR
;
A
#
# COMPACT_ATOMS: atom_id res chain seq x y z
N MET A 1 -12.38 16.91 13.15
CA MET A 1 -12.49 16.57 11.71
C MET A 1 -11.51 15.47 11.33
N VAL A 2 -10.21 15.62 11.66
CA VAL A 2 -9.14 14.62 11.41
C VAL A 2 -9.51 13.18 11.83
N GLN A 3 -10.10 12.98 13.02
CA GLN A 3 -10.49 11.64 13.47
C GLN A 3 -11.59 11.00 12.60
N ARG A 4 -12.58 11.79 12.16
CA ARG A 4 -13.65 11.28 11.28
C ARG A 4 -13.13 10.86 9.92
N GLU A 5 -12.14 11.58 9.37
CA GLU A 5 -11.51 11.22 8.11
C GLU A 5 -10.68 9.95 8.24
N ALA A 6 -9.89 9.81 9.31
CA ALA A 6 -9.16 8.58 9.59
C ALA A 6 -10.10 7.36 9.65
N ASP A 7 -11.21 7.48 10.39
CA ASP A 7 -12.22 6.43 10.53
C ASP A 7 -12.86 6.04 9.18
N GLU A 8 -12.98 6.96 8.22
CA GLU A 8 -13.53 6.66 6.88
C GLU A 8 -12.56 5.88 6.00
N PHE A 9 -11.27 6.18 6.07
CA PHE A 9 -10.25 5.41 5.35
C PHE A 9 -10.12 4.00 5.94
N ASP A 10 -10.17 3.87 7.27
CA ASP A 10 -10.14 2.58 7.95
C ASP A 10 -11.33 1.70 7.54
N ARG A 11 -12.53 2.30 7.46
CA ARG A 11 -13.73 1.62 6.96
C ARG A 11 -13.57 1.17 5.51
N LEU A 12 -13.08 2.03 4.63
CA LEU A 12 -12.85 1.68 3.23
C LEU A 12 -11.85 0.53 3.10
N GLU A 13 -10.77 0.56 3.88
CA GLU A 13 -9.73 -0.47 3.90
C GLU A 13 -10.27 -1.81 4.43
N THR A 14 -11.17 -1.76 5.43
CA THR A 14 -11.86 -2.94 5.97
C THR A 14 -12.91 -3.52 5.00
N GLU A 15 -13.64 -2.66 4.27
CA GLU A 15 -14.70 -3.06 3.32
C GLU A 15 -14.11 -3.68 2.04
N TYR A 16 -12.94 -3.22 1.60
CA TYR A 16 -12.30 -3.65 0.35
C TYR A 16 -10.94 -4.32 0.56
N PRO A 17 -10.86 -5.42 1.34
CA PRO A 17 -9.58 -6.07 1.65
C PRO A 17 -8.90 -6.66 0.41
N GLN A 18 -9.67 -7.04 -0.61
CA GLN A 18 -9.16 -7.62 -1.86
C GLN A 18 -8.79 -6.57 -2.92
N GLY A 19 -9.00 -5.30 -2.60
CA GLY A 19 -8.82 -4.15 -3.47
C GLY A 19 -10.12 -3.59 -4.04
N ILE A 20 -10.00 -2.37 -4.52
CA ILE A 20 -11.07 -1.49 -5.00
C ILE A 20 -10.71 -0.99 -6.40
N SER A 21 -11.69 -0.68 -7.23
CA SER A 21 -11.41 -0.15 -8.56
C SER A 21 -11.07 1.34 -8.56
N ALA A 22 -10.40 1.79 -9.62
CA ALA A 22 -10.10 3.22 -9.80
C ALA A 22 -11.38 4.10 -9.78
N ALA A 23 -12.49 3.62 -10.35
CA ALA A 23 -13.75 4.35 -10.34
C ALA A 23 -14.28 4.52 -8.90
N GLN A 24 -14.33 3.44 -8.13
CA GLN A 24 -14.78 3.49 -6.74
C GLN A 24 -13.87 4.36 -5.85
N ILE A 25 -12.55 4.38 -6.09
CA ILE A 25 -11.64 5.32 -5.40
C ILE A 25 -12.00 6.77 -5.75
N VAL A 26 -12.25 7.06 -7.03
CA VAL A 26 -12.67 8.41 -7.46
C VAL A 26 -14.01 8.80 -6.82
N ASP A 27 -14.97 7.87 -6.81
CA ASP A 27 -16.29 8.08 -6.22
C ASP A 27 -16.21 8.30 -4.70
N PHE A 28 -15.26 7.68 -4.00
CA PHE A 28 -15.03 7.92 -2.57
C PHE A 28 -14.68 9.39 -2.25
N PHE A 29 -14.06 10.10 -3.20
CA PHE A 29 -13.68 11.51 -3.04
C PHE A 29 -14.75 12.50 -3.54
N ALA A 30 -15.68 12.06 -4.39
CA ALA A 30 -16.68 12.95 -4.97
C ALA A 30 -17.57 13.68 -3.92
N PRO A 31 -18.06 13.03 -2.85
CA PRO A 31 -18.84 13.70 -1.80
C PRO A 31 -18.04 14.70 -0.96
N LYS A 32 -16.70 14.55 -0.95
CA LYS A 32 -15.79 15.31 -0.08
C LYS A 32 -15.34 16.65 -0.70
N GLY A 33 -15.86 17.00 -1.89
CA GLY A 33 -15.45 18.19 -2.63
C GLY A 33 -14.03 18.10 -3.23
N VAL A 34 -13.34 16.97 -3.04
CA VAL A 34 -12.00 16.73 -3.60
C VAL A 34 -12.15 16.39 -5.08
N ARG A 35 -11.70 17.29 -5.96
CA ARG A 35 -11.67 17.03 -7.40
C ARG A 35 -10.57 16.03 -7.74
N LEU A 36 -10.93 14.75 -7.78
CA LEU A 36 -10.09 13.67 -8.29
C LEU A 36 -10.72 13.11 -9.56
N ALA A 37 -10.22 13.49 -10.73
CA ALA A 37 -10.62 12.85 -11.99
C ALA A 37 -9.86 11.53 -12.19
N GLN A 38 -10.44 10.61 -12.96
CA GLN A 38 -9.74 9.38 -13.37
C GLN A 38 -8.41 9.67 -14.09
N ALA A 39 -8.34 10.77 -14.84
CA ALA A 39 -7.10 11.19 -15.51
C ALA A 39 -6.00 11.52 -14.48
N THR A 40 -6.33 12.25 -13.41
CA THR A 40 -5.40 12.58 -12.32
C THR A 40 -4.93 11.33 -11.59
N PHE A 41 -5.86 10.42 -11.27
CA PHE A 41 -5.52 9.12 -10.68
C PHE A 41 -4.52 8.35 -11.56
N ARG A 42 -4.79 8.29 -12.87
CA ARG A 42 -3.90 7.62 -13.83
C ARG A 42 -2.52 8.27 -13.90
N LYS A 43 -2.45 9.60 -13.85
CA LYS A 43 -1.19 10.37 -13.78
C LYS A 43 -0.40 10.00 -12.52
N TYR A 44 -1.05 9.91 -11.36
CA TYR A 44 -0.37 9.52 -10.12
C TYR A 44 0.18 8.09 -10.20
N VAL A 45 -0.56 7.14 -10.77
CA VAL A 45 -0.05 5.78 -11.01
C VAL A 45 1.16 5.80 -11.95
N GLN A 46 1.10 6.57 -13.05
CA GLN A 46 2.20 6.67 -14.02
C GLN A 46 3.48 7.28 -13.42
N LEU A 47 3.32 8.27 -12.54
CA LEU A 47 4.43 8.90 -11.81
C LEU A 47 4.97 8.03 -10.67
N GLY A 48 4.41 6.84 -10.47
CA GLY A 48 4.75 5.92 -9.39
C GLY A 48 4.09 6.27 -8.07
N LEU A 49 3.49 7.46 -7.92
CA LEU A 49 2.84 8.02 -6.72
C LEU A 49 1.75 7.15 -6.10
N LEU A 50 1.22 6.18 -6.85
CA LEU A 50 0.23 5.20 -6.40
C LEU A 50 0.63 3.79 -6.86
N PRO A 51 0.21 2.74 -6.12
CA PRO A 51 0.46 1.36 -6.50
C PRO A 51 -0.19 1.02 -7.86
N ARG A 52 0.42 0.06 -8.58
CA ARG A 52 -0.13 -0.48 -9.83
C ARG A 52 -1.31 -1.40 -9.54
N SER A 53 -2.25 -1.49 -10.47
CA SER A 53 -3.40 -2.39 -10.32
C SER A 53 -3.00 -3.86 -10.42
N ARG A 54 -3.55 -4.70 -9.55
CA ARG A 54 -3.60 -6.16 -9.73
C ARG A 54 -4.76 -6.51 -10.64
N ARG A 55 -4.52 -7.28 -11.72
CA ARG A 55 -5.60 -7.74 -12.59
C ARG A 55 -6.22 -9.00 -12.02
N VAL A 56 -7.53 -9.00 -11.85
CA VAL A 56 -8.31 -10.17 -11.46
C VAL A 56 -9.23 -10.56 -12.61
N GLY A 57 -9.27 -11.84 -12.95
CA GLY A 57 -10.26 -12.38 -13.87
C GLY A 57 -11.60 -12.50 -13.16
N GLU A 58 -12.67 -12.04 -13.81
CA GLU A 58 -14.02 -12.33 -13.33
C GLU A 58 -14.46 -13.71 -13.84
N LYS A 59 -15.04 -14.53 -12.96
CA LYS A 59 -15.48 -15.89 -13.31
C LYS A 59 -16.65 -15.83 -14.31
N GLY A 60 -16.46 -16.33 -15.52
CA GLY A 60 -17.51 -16.44 -16.55
C GLY A 60 -16.96 -16.23 -17.98
N LYS A 61 -17.63 -16.80 -18.99
CA LYS A 61 -17.17 -16.87 -20.40
C LYS A 61 -16.93 -15.49 -21.06
N HIS A 62 -17.46 -14.41 -20.50
CA HIS A 62 -17.39 -13.05 -21.07
C HIS A 62 -17.04 -11.96 -20.06
N ARG A 63 -16.51 -12.32 -18.89
CA ARG A 63 -16.20 -11.33 -17.86
C ARG A 63 -14.72 -10.98 -17.93
N GLY A 64 -14.42 -9.82 -18.53
CA GLY A 64 -13.06 -9.34 -18.73
C GLY A 64 -12.28 -9.20 -17.43
N SER A 65 -10.95 -9.01 -17.52
CA SER A 65 -10.13 -8.78 -16.34
C SER A 65 -10.17 -7.33 -15.88
N ARG A 66 -10.52 -7.11 -14.61
CA ARG A 66 -10.57 -5.79 -13.97
C ARG A 66 -9.28 -5.51 -13.20
N GLY A 67 -8.84 -4.25 -13.20
CA GLY A 67 -7.76 -3.79 -12.33
C GLY A 67 -8.30 -3.41 -10.95
N LEU A 68 -7.75 -4.02 -9.90
CA LEU A 68 -7.99 -3.66 -8.51
C LEU A 68 -6.75 -3.00 -7.92
N TYR A 69 -6.96 -1.95 -7.15
CA TYR A 69 -5.96 -1.22 -6.39
C TYR A 69 -6.18 -1.51 -4.90
N PRO A 70 -5.14 -1.48 -4.05
CA PRO A 70 -5.36 -1.55 -2.61
C PRO A 70 -6.20 -0.35 -2.15
N ALA A 71 -7.10 -0.57 -1.20
CA ALA A 71 -7.98 0.49 -0.67
C ALA A 71 -7.21 1.67 -0.06
N SER A 72 -6.02 1.40 0.50
CA SER A 72 -5.13 2.45 1.00
C SER A 72 -4.64 3.45 -0.05
N ALA A 73 -4.84 3.16 -1.35
CA ALA A 73 -4.58 4.13 -2.40
C ALA A 73 -5.43 5.41 -2.20
N ALA A 74 -6.64 5.29 -1.62
CA ALA A 74 -7.45 6.44 -1.27
C ALA A 74 -6.75 7.32 -0.23
N ARG A 75 -6.31 6.74 0.90
CA ARG A 75 -5.56 7.47 1.94
C ARG A 75 -4.32 8.18 1.37
N ARG A 76 -3.59 7.48 0.49
CA ARG A 76 -2.41 8.03 -0.19
C ARG A 76 -2.75 9.21 -1.11
N ILE A 77 -3.86 9.17 -1.82
CA ILE A 77 -4.34 10.29 -2.65
C ILE A 77 -4.67 11.50 -1.78
N HIS A 78 -5.35 11.30 -0.66
CA HIS A 78 -5.67 12.38 0.27
C HIS A 78 -4.41 13.07 0.79
N LEU A 79 -3.39 12.29 1.13
CA LEU A 79 -2.09 12.83 1.56
C LEU A 79 -1.38 13.60 0.43
N ILE A 80 -1.32 13.05 -0.78
CA ILE A 80 -0.76 13.75 -1.96
C ILE A 80 -1.47 15.09 -2.16
N LYS A 81 -2.81 15.10 -2.09
CA LYS A 81 -3.61 16.33 -2.25
C LYS A 81 -3.33 17.35 -1.15
N SER A 82 -3.24 16.92 0.10
CA SER A 82 -2.92 17.80 1.23
C SER A 82 -1.53 18.43 1.07
N LEU A 83 -0.53 17.64 0.68
CA LEU A 83 0.82 18.15 0.40
C LEU A 83 0.86 19.12 -0.79
N MET A 84 0.03 18.89 -1.81
CA MET A 84 -0.12 19.82 -2.93
C MET A 84 -0.80 21.13 -2.49
N ASP A 85 -1.79 21.07 -1.60
CA ASP A 85 -2.45 22.24 -1.04
C ASP A 85 -1.49 23.05 -0.13
N GLU A 86 -0.51 22.38 0.48
CA GLU A 86 0.64 22.98 1.18
C GLU A 86 1.73 23.54 0.24
N GLY A 87 1.56 23.41 -1.08
CA GLY A 87 2.44 23.99 -2.10
C GLY A 87 3.53 23.07 -2.62
N MET A 88 3.57 21.80 -2.23
CA MET A 88 4.53 20.84 -2.77
C MET A 88 4.20 20.45 -4.22
N THR A 89 5.23 20.35 -5.06
CA THR A 89 5.06 19.80 -6.42
C THR A 89 4.94 18.28 -6.39
N LEU A 90 4.45 17.68 -7.48
CA LEU A 90 4.40 16.21 -7.58
C LEU A 90 5.79 15.59 -7.56
N GLU A 91 6.79 16.31 -8.09
CA GLU A 91 8.20 15.95 -8.07
C GLU A 91 8.77 15.97 -6.64
N ASP A 92 8.47 17.02 -5.86
CA ASP A 92 8.84 17.09 -4.43
C ASP A 92 8.19 15.94 -3.65
N ILE A 93 6.89 15.71 -3.86
CA ILE A 93 6.15 14.63 -3.19
C ILE A 93 6.73 13.26 -3.56
N ARG A 94 7.10 13.04 -4.82
CA ARG A 94 7.74 11.79 -5.26
C ARG A 94 9.11 11.59 -4.62
N GLY A 95 9.88 12.66 -4.40
CA GLY A 95 11.14 12.61 -3.66
C GLY A 95 10.96 12.45 -2.15
N SER A 96 9.81 12.87 -1.61
CA SER A 96 9.56 12.89 -0.17
C SER A 96 9.44 11.48 0.46
N PHE A 97 9.84 11.38 1.72
CA PHE A 97 9.70 10.19 2.57
C PHE A 97 8.30 9.52 2.51
N VAL A 98 7.24 10.33 2.39
CA VAL A 98 5.85 9.90 2.30
C VAL A 98 5.60 8.95 1.13
N PHE A 99 6.26 9.20 0.00
CA PHE A 99 6.15 8.35 -1.18
C PHE A 99 6.68 6.94 -0.93
N PHE A 100 7.84 6.86 -0.31
CA PHE A 100 8.50 5.60 -0.06
C PHE A 100 7.86 4.80 1.07
N ARG A 101 7.38 5.46 2.13
CA ARG A 101 6.61 4.82 3.20
C ARG A 101 5.40 4.07 2.65
N GLY A 102 4.62 4.71 1.78
CA GLY A 102 3.49 4.03 1.16
C GLY A 102 3.87 2.86 0.22
N GLN A 103 5.12 2.76 -0.25
CA GLN A 103 5.60 1.57 -0.96
C GLN A 103 5.96 0.45 0.02
N LEU A 104 6.64 0.79 1.12
CA LEU A 104 6.95 -0.16 2.19
C LEU A 104 5.68 -0.74 2.82
N ASP A 105 4.66 0.08 3.08
CA ASP A 105 3.34 -0.41 3.54
C ASP A 105 2.75 -1.45 2.58
N GLY A 106 2.97 -1.27 1.27
CA GLY A 106 2.52 -2.22 0.25
C GLY A 106 3.32 -3.53 0.26
N VAL A 107 4.62 -3.45 0.54
CA VAL A 107 5.50 -4.61 0.71
C VAL A 107 5.10 -5.38 1.96
N GLU A 108 4.89 -4.71 3.09
CA GLU A 108 4.44 -5.33 4.35
C GLU A 108 3.15 -6.13 4.16
N ARG A 109 2.13 -5.52 3.54
CA ARG A 109 0.86 -6.23 3.29
C ARG A 109 1.05 -7.44 2.39
N SER A 110 1.88 -7.32 1.35
CA SER A 110 2.18 -8.43 0.46
C SER A 110 2.89 -9.57 1.20
N LEU A 111 3.81 -9.24 2.11
CA LEU A 111 4.48 -10.20 2.97
C LEU A 111 3.48 -10.89 3.91
N ASP A 112 2.57 -10.14 4.53
CA ASP A 112 1.51 -10.70 5.39
C ASP A 112 0.60 -11.67 4.64
N GLU A 113 0.18 -11.32 3.41
CA GLU A 113 -0.62 -12.20 2.55
C GLU A 113 0.13 -13.50 2.23
N ILE A 114 1.42 -13.41 1.90
CA ILE A 114 2.26 -14.59 1.62
C ILE A 114 2.39 -15.47 2.86
N PHE A 115 2.69 -14.89 4.02
CA PHE A 115 2.86 -15.67 5.24
C PHE A 115 1.55 -16.33 5.68
N ALA A 116 0.41 -15.64 5.55
CA ALA A 116 -0.89 -16.23 5.82
C ALA A 116 -1.20 -17.42 4.87
N ALA A 117 -0.84 -17.32 3.59
CA ALA A 117 -0.98 -18.41 2.64
C ALA A 117 -0.07 -19.61 2.97
N LEU A 118 1.16 -19.35 3.44
CA LEU A 118 2.08 -20.39 3.90
C LEU A 118 1.56 -21.10 5.16
N ASP A 119 1.10 -20.36 6.16
CA ASP A 119 0.52 -20.92 7.38
C ASP A 119 -0.68 -21.82 7.06
N LYS A 120 -1.56 -21.36 6.17
CA LYS A 120 -2.69 -22.16 5.68
C LYS A 120 -2.23 -23.44 4.98
N SER A 121 -1.24 -23.34 4.09
CA SER A 121 -0.68 -24.51 3.37
C SER A 121 -0.06 -25.54 4.32
N ILE A 122 0.55 -25.09 5.43
CA ILE A 122 1.09 -25.97 6.47
C ILE A 122 -0.06 -26.65 7.24
N ALA A 123 -1.10 -25.90 7.59
CA ALA A 123 -2.26 -26.39 8.33
C ALA A 123 -3.08 -27.42 7.53
N ASP A 124 -3.30 -27.17 6.24
CA ASP A 124 -4.12 -28.01 5.34
C ASP A 124 -3.48 -29.38 5.04
N ARG A 125 -2.17 -29.55 5.30
CA ARG A 125 -1.48 -30.84 5.17
C ARG A 125 -1.70 -31.70 6.42
N ALA A 126 -2.81 -32.44 6.42
CA ALA A 126 -3.23 -33.34 7.48
C ALA A 126 -2.25 -34.49 7.76
N GLU A 127 -1.60 -35.04 6.72
CA GLU A 127 -0.68 -36.19 6.84
C GLU A 127 0.75 -35.80 7.26
N MET A 128 1.00 -34.53 7.56
CA MET A 128 2.33 -34.07 7.91
C MET A 128 2.73 -34.51 9.32
N LYS A 129 3.93 -35.11 9.46
CA LYS A 129 4.50 -35.46 10.76
C LYS A 129 4.57 -34.24 11.68
N PRO A 130 4.20 -34.35 12.97
CA PRO A 130 4.19 -33.22 13.90
C PRO A 130 5.53 -32.49 14.03
N SER A 131 6.65 -33.23 13.99
CA SER A 131 8.00 -32.64 14.03
C SER A 131 8.30 -31.78 12.82
N ARG A 132 7.94 -32.25 11.62
CA ARG A 132 8.13 -31.50 10.37
C ARG A 132 7.23 -30.27 10.31
N ARG A 133 6.00 -30.37 10.81
CA ARG A 133 5.09 -29.23 10.93
C ARG A 133 5.70 -28.12 11.79
N LYS A 134 6.15 -28.46 13.00
CA LYS A 134 6.81 -27.50 13.91
C LYS A 134 8.05 -26.86 13.30
N GLU A 135 8.84 -27.62 12.55
CA GLU A 135 10.01 -27.09 11.85
C GLU A 135 9.63 -26.05 10.80
N LEU A 136 8.61 -26.32 9.98
CA LEU A 136 8.12 -25.38 8.96
C LEU A 136 7.50 -24.13 9.59
N GLU A 137 6.70 -24.28 10.65
CA GLU A 137 6.14 -23.15 11.41
C GLU A 137 7.26 -22.25 11.96
N ARG A 138 8.34 -22.85 12.48
CA ARG A 138 9.50 -22.10 12.96
C ARG A 138 10.21 -21.35 11.84
N LEU A 139 10.41 -21.98 10.69
CA LEU A 139 11.01 -21.33 9.52
C LEU A 139 10.18 -20.13 9.04
N VAL A 140 8.86 -20.27 8.96
CA VAL A 140 7.95 -19.16 8.61
C VAL A 140 8.05 -18.03 9.64
N ALA A 141 8.08 -18.35 10.93
CA ALA A 141 8.24 -17.36 11.99
C ALA A 141 9.59 -16.61 11.92
N ASP A 142 10.68 -17.32 11.59
CA ASP A 142 12.00 -16.71 11.39
C ASP A 142 12.02 -15.80 10.16
N SER A 143 11.40 -16.22 9.05
CA SER A 143 11.25 -15.38 7.85
C SER A 143 10.40 -14.13 8.12
N ARG A 144 9.32 -14.22 8.91
CA ARG A 144 8.52 -13.05 9.34
C ARG A 144 9.38 -12.02 10.07
N ARG A 145 10.26 -12.47 10.98
CA ARG A 145 11.20 -11.58 11.70
C ARG A 145 12.18 -10.89 10.76
N GLN A 146 12.76 -11.62 9.81
CA GLN A 146 13.68 -11.06 8.82
C GLN A 146 13.00 -10.04 7.91
N ALA A 147 11.79 -10.34 7.44
CA ALA A 147 10.96 -9.42 6.66
C ALA A 147 10.72 -8.11 7.42
N LYS A 148 10.34 -8.19 8.70
CA LYS A 148 10.16 -6.99 9.54
C LYS A 148 11.44 -6.17 9.66
N SER A 149 12.57 -6.82 9.97
CA SER A 149 13.86 -6.12 10.06
C SER A 149 14.22 -5.42 8.75
N PHE A 150 13.97 -6.06 7.61
CA PHE A 150 14.22 -5.46 6.30
C PHE A 150 13.38 -4.19 6.09
N VAL A 151 12.10 -4.20 6.46
CA VAL A 151 11.25 -3.00 6.34
C VAL A 151 11.74 -1.90 7.28
N ASP A 152 12.04 -2.23 8.54
CA ASP A 152 12.58 -1.27 9.51
C ASP A 152 13.90 -0.63 9.00
N ASP A 153 14.78 -1.42 8.37
CA ASP A 153 16.05 -0.94 7.81
C ASP A 153 15.82 -0.03 6.59
N MET A 154 14.83 -0.32 5.76
CA MET A 154 14.44 0.55 4.64
C MET A 154 13.83 1.86 5.16
N GLU A 155 12.96 1.83 6.17
CA GLU A 155 12.46 3.03 6.84
C GLU A 155 13.57 3.93 7.36
N ARG A 156 14.55 3.36 8.07
CA ARG A 156 15.71 4.10 8.56
C ARG A 156 16.56 4.71 7.45
N THR A 157 16.82 3.93 6.40
CA THR A 157 17.59 4.40 5.23
C THR A 157 16.90 5.59 4.58
N MET A 158 15.59 5.52 4.44
CA MET A 158 14.79 6.59 3.83
C MET A 158 14.77 7.84 4.70
N GLN A 159 14.63 7.69 6.03
CA GLN A 159 14.74 8.82 6.97
C GLN A 159 16.09 9.55 6.82
N GLN A 160 17.20 8.81 6.65
CA GLN A 160 18.53 9.40 6.46
C GLN A 160 18.67 10.15 5.12
N ILE A 161 18.06 9.64 4.05
CA ILE A 161 18.08 10.29 2.74
C ILE A 161 17.30 11.61 2.80
N THR A 162 16.08 11.59 3.33
CA THR A 162 15.23 12.79 3.38
C THR A 162 15.76 13.85 4.35
N ALA A 163 16.32 13.45 5.50
CA ALA A 163 16.96 14.38 6.44
C ALA A 163 18.18 15.11 5.85
N ARG A 164 18.89 14.47 4.91
CA ARG A 164 20.02 15.10 4.19
C ARG A 164 19.58 16.11 3.14
N GLU A 165 18.42 15.92 2.51
CA GLU A 165 17.88 16.86 1.52
C GLU A 165 17.43 18.18 2.17
N GLU A 166 16.91 18.15 3.40
CA GLU A 166 16.54 19.36 4.15
C GLU A 166 17.74 20.25 4.50
N THR A 167 18.90 19.64 4.81
CA THR A 167 20.14 20.38 5.10
C THR A 167 20.78 21.06 3.88
N GLY A 168 20.40 20.69 2.65
CA GLY A 168 20.98 21.21 1.42
C GLY A 168 20.23 22.39 0.77
N LYS A 169 19.01 22.71 1.23
CA LYS A 169 18.18 23.80 0.68
C LYS A 169 18.35 25.15 1.40
N GLY A 170 19.18 25.22 2.44
CA GLY A 170 19.39 26.43 3.26
C GLY A 170 20.59 27.30 2.88
N ASP A 171 21.35 26.93 1.84
CA ASP A 171 22.59 27.62 1.47
C ASP A 171 22.61 27.92 -0.04
N ARG A 172 21.76 28.87 -0.46
CA ARG A 172 21.87 29.57 -1.74
C ARG A 172 21.06 30.86 -1.79
#